data_AF-W8BLR9-F1
#
_entry.id   AF-W8BLR9-F1
#
_cell.length_a   1.000
_cell.length_b   1.000
_cell.length_c   1.000
_cell.angle_alpha   90.00
_cell.angle_beta   90.00
_cell.angle_gamma   90.00
#
_symmetry.space_group_name_H-M   'P 1'
#
loop_
_entity.id
_entity.type
_entity.pdbx_description
1 polymer ?
#
loop_
_entity_poly.entity_id
_entity_poly.type
_entity_poly.pdbx_seq_one_letter_code
_entity_poly.pdbx_strand_id
1 'polypeptide(L)'
;EEEEEEEEMVEEEESSTTEESSFSEDEELLELLKREKEVEAPKILDDTEVFETFMEMEKAHVVEEVVEFDWVAYEREKETKHIAADTIVFLNELLTEVVEKCEYIDPNLFLRQNLDKPTLMEEIGAKLRQLEIEQKTRSFLNRRVAEFFYRKGQYRVFMDDPPGTILDEISKFKDATMKLDQMLSREAEVMGTSQGQISNIQLEVAKLEISNQEKLLELEQLIKKSFAYKGEHFNTDVDVQLRTMAKLRDEISDVRYVLIQKQHSNAKLAEQLKEMENLGNNLQMREYESLQNEVQALDKKIEERNTDLVRSRVRCNADLHILGHLKEKQAMIRSKIKIQKSCLATLLQQKFAARKWIFDSKQQRTRMRKEIKELSYQCGLLDKPALMLDYDKTAQQVNAVADKVEKLRYKHDEILKKIAKLEVKCL
;
A
#
# COMPACT_ATOMS: atom_id res chain seq x y z
N GLU A 1 18.51 -13.13 29.25
CA GLU A 1 17.92 -11.89 28.75
C GLU A 1 16.54 -12.29 28.27
N GLU A 2 15.65 -12.52 29.23
CA GLU A 2 14.70 -11.52 29.80
C GLU A 2 13.46 -11.49 28.89
N GLU A 3 12.34 -12.10 29.34
CA GLU A 3 11.15 -11.44 29.96
C GLU A 3 10.17 -11.01 28.83
N GLU A 4 8.85 -11.22 28.80
CA GLU A 4 7.72 -11.38 29.74
C GLU A 4 6.55 -12.03 28.93
N GLU A 5 5.71 -12.93 29.47
CA GLU A 5 4.30 -12.73 29.94
C GLU A 5 3.38 -12.05 28.88
N GLU A 6 2.18 -12.54 28.50
CA GLU A 6 1.00 -12.93 29.28
C GLU A 6 -0.07 -13.64 28.40
N GLU A 7 -1.14 -14.11 29.05
CA GLU A 7 -2.20 -15.08 28.71
C GLU A 7 -3.20 -14.74 27.57
N GLU A 8 -3.81 -15.75 26.94
CA GLU A 8 -5.27 -16.00 26.97
C GLU A 8 -5.66 -17.33 26.28
N MET A 9 -6.61 -18.03 26.89
CA MET A 9 -7.10 -19.39 26.57
C MET A 9 -8.30 -19.37 25.61
N VAL A 10 -8.35 -20.30 24.65
CA VAL A 10 -9.60 -20.83 24.07
C VAL A 10 -9.42 -22.34 23.82
N GLU A 11 -10.19 -23.16 24.54
CA GLU A 11 -10.29 -24.60 24.34
C GLU A 11 -11.41 -24.91 23.33
N GLU A 12 -11.05 -25.58 22.22
CA GLU A 12 -11.92 -26.42 21.42
C GLU A 12 -11.56 -27.88 21.73
N GLU A 13 -12.51 -28.71 22.16
CA GLU A 13 -12.40 -30.16 22.07
C GLU A 13 -13.67 -30.75 21.45
N GLU A 14 -13.53 -31.23 20.21
CA GLU A 14 -14.39 -32.25 19.63
C GLU A 14 -13.96 -33.63 20.16
N SER A 15 -14.91 -34.42 20.66
CA SER A 15 -14.72 -35.85 20.87
C SER A 15 -15.91 -36.62 20.31
N SER A 16 -15.54 -37.54 19.41
CA SER A 16 -16.23 -38.74 18.94
C SER A 16 -17.13 -39.44 19.98
N THR A 17 -18.24 -40.04 19.54
CA THR A 17 -18.33 -41.49 19.24
C THR A 17 -19.70 -41.91 18.70
N THR A 18 -19.66 -42.84 17.76
CA THR A 18 -20.70 -43.74 17.24
C THR A 18 -21.40 -44.56 18.33
N GLU A 19 -22.70 -44.85 18.19
CA GLU A 19 -23.25 -46.21 17.99
C GLU A 19 -24.80 -46.22 17.95
N GLU A 20 -25.30 -47.29 17.32
CA GLU A 20 -26.65 -47.62 16.91
C GLU A 20 -27.61 -47.90 18.09
N SER A 21 -28.93 -47.76 17.90
CA SER A 21 -29.90 -48.83 18.25
C SER A 21 -31.37 -48.50 17.96
N SER A 22 -32.02 -49.57 17.51
CA SER A 22 -33.40 -49.86 17.16
C SER A 22 -34.53 -49.49 18.13
N PHE A 23 -35.65 -49.13 17.50
CA PHE A 23 -37.05 -49.06 17.94
C PHE A 23 -37.62 -50.37 18.55
N SER A 24 -38.56 -50.27 19.51
CA SER A 24 -39.50 -51.34 19.90
C SER A 24 -40.76 -50.73 20.57
N GLU A 25 -41.95 -51.04 20.04
CA GLU A 25 -43.26 -50.36 20.23
C GLU A 25 -44.24 -51.04 21.21
N ASP A 26 -43.82 -51.92 22.12
CA ASP A 26 -44.75 -52.81 22.84
C ASP A 26 -45.04 -52.50 24.33
N GLU A 27 -44.66 -51.34 24.86
CA GLU A 27 -44.85 -51.05 26.31
C GLU A 27 -46.15 -50.26 26.63
N GLU A 28 -46.76 -49.57 25.67
CA GLU A 28 -47.87 -48.63 25.93
C GLU A 28 -49.28 -49.28 25.92
N LEU A 29 -49.40 -50.50 25.40
CA LEU A 29 -50.68 -51.21 25.22
C LEU A 29 -51.12 -52.05 26.44
N LEU A 30 -50.33 -52.09 27.51
CA LEU A 30 -50.56 -52.93 28.70
C LEU A 30 -51.14 -52.18 29.91
N GLU A 31 -51.26 -50.84 29.86
CA GLU A 31 -51.75 -50.04 30.99
C GLU A 31 -53.24 -49.66 30.90
N LEU A 32 -53.85 -49.81 29.73
CA LEU A 32 -55.27 -49.45 29.49
C LEU A 32 -56.27 -50.57 29.80
N LEU A 33 -55.82 -51.78 30.12
CA LEU A 33 -56.68 -52.96 30.35
C LEU A 33 -57.02 -53.25 31.83
N LYS A 34 -56.71 -52.33 32.76
CA LYS A 34 -56.90 -52.54 34.23
C LYS A 34 -57.95 -51.66 34.91
N ARG A 35 -58.79 -50.93 34.17
CA ARG A 35 -59.88 -50.13 34.77
C ARG A 35 -61.23 -50.40 34.11
N GLU A 36 -61.69 -51.64 34.18
CA GLU A 36 -63.12 -51.94 34.20
C GLU A 36 -63.49 -52.39 35.61
N LYS A 37 -64.44 -51.70 36.25
CA LYS A 37 -65.54 -52.29 37.03
C LYS A 37 -66.37 -51.24 37.75
N GLU A 38 -67.68 -51.33 37.48
CA GLU A 38 -68.78 -51.27 38.46
C GLU A 38 -68.94 -49.93 39.25
N VAL A 39 -70.10 -49.30 39.43
CA VAL A 39 -71.45 -49.82 39.60
C VAL A 39 -72.41 -48.61 39.83
N GLU A 40 -73.70 -48.85 39.60
CA GLU A 40 -74.89 -48.22 40.20
C GLU A 40 -75.45 -46.84 39.78
N ALA A 41 -76.78 -46.88 39.65
CA ALA A 41 -77.73 -45.85 39.28
C ALA A 41 -78.12 -44.96 40.48
N PRO A 42 -78.80 -43.81 40.25
CA PRO A 42 -78.69 -42.61 41.08
C PRO A 42 -79.64 -42.61 42.29
N LYS A 43 -79.22 -41.92 43.36
CA LYS A 43 -80.08 -41.48 44.47
C LYS A 43 -80.10 -39.95 44.53
N ILE A 44 -81.30 -39.40 44.52
CA ILE A 44 -81.62 -37.98 44.69
C ILE A 44 -81.57 -37.68 46.19
N LEU A 45 -80.86 -36.63 46.61
CA LEU A 45 -80.88 -36.08 47.97
C LEU A 45 -80.95 -34.55 47.95
N ASP A 46 -81.52 -34.05 49.05
CA ASP A 46 -82.28 -32.81 49.25
C ASP A 46 -81.40 -31.63 49.73
N ASP A 47 -81.85 -30.40 49.49
CA ASP A 47 -81.10 -29.13 49.43
C ASP A 47 -80.49 -28.58 50.75
N THR A 48 -80.38 -29.38 51.81
CA THR A 48 -79.93 -28.91 53.13
C THR A 48 -78.49 -29.27 53.53
N GLU A 49 -77.79 -30.11 52.76
CA GLU A 49 -76.39 -30.53 53.06
C GLU A 49 -75.32 -29.75 52.27
N VAL A 50 -75.73 -28.92 51.30
CA VAL A 50 -74.82 -28.16 50.42
C VAL A 50 -74.22 -26.93 51.12
N PHE A 51 -74.86 -26.43 52.18
CA PHE A 51 -74.45 -25.18 52.82
C PHE A 51 -73.35 -25.35 53.89
N GLU A 52 -73.27 -26.52 54.53
CA GLU A 52 -72.25 -26.80 55.58
C GLU A 52 -70.88 -27.16 54.99
N THR A 53 -70.85 -27.80 53.82
CA THR A 53 -69.60 -28.17 53.12
C THR A 53 -68.86 -26.98 52.50
N PHE A 54 -69.56 -25.87 52.25
CA PHE A 54 -68.97 -24.66 51.66
C PHE A 54 -68.16 -23.81 52.66
N MET A 55 -68.52 -23.83 53.94
CA MET A 55 -67.90 -22.99 54.98
C MET A 55 -66.59 -23.58 55.55
N GLU A 56 -66.32 -24.86 55.34
CA GLU A 56 -65.15 -25.55 55.90
C GLU A 56 -63.91 -25.51 55.00
N MET A 57 -64.05 -25.24 53.70
CA MET A 57 -62.92 -25.20 52.77
C MET A 57 -62.18 -23.85 52.72
N GLU A 58 -62.72 -22.78 53.29
CA GLU A 58 -62.16 -21.42 53.21
C GLU A 58 -60.93 -21.17 54.10
N LYS A 59 -60.41 -22.18 54.82
CA LYS A 59 -59.38 -21.98 55.87
C LYS A 59 -58.05 -22.72 55.68
N ALA A 60 -57.78 -23.31 54.53
CA ALA A 60 -56.46 -23.90 54.26
C ALA A 60 -55.76 -23.19 53.10
N HIS A 61 -55.03 -22.11 53.41
CA HIS A 61 -54.01 -21.55 52.52
C HIS A 61 -52.64 -21.99 53.06
N VAL A 62 -51.98 -22.90 52.34
CA VAL A 62 -50.56 -23.24 52.50
C VAL A 62 -49.89 -22.96 51.14
N VAL A 63 -48.84 -22.16 51.21
CA VAL A 63 -48.01 -21.66 50.11
C VAL A 63 -47.12 -22.79 49.61
N GLU A 64 -47.02 -23.02 48.28
CA GLU A 64 -45.82 -23.60 47.67
C GLU A 64 -45.74 -23.42 46.14
N GLU A 65 -44.56 -22.94 45.72
CA GLU A 65 -43.90 -22.93 44.40
C GLU A 65 -44.63 -22.41 43.15
N VAL A 66 -44.30 -21.18 42.74
CA VAL A 66 -44.50 -20.69 41.37
C VAL A 66 -43.44 -21.34 40.47
N VAL A 67 -43.84 -22.39 39.76
CA VAL A 67 -43.16 -22.78 38.51
C VAL A 67 -43.67 -21.81 37.43
N GLU A 68 -42.80 -20.97 36.89
CA GLU A 68 -43.14 -20.17 35.71
C GLU A 68 -43.49 -21.12 34.55
N PHE A 69 -44.78 -21.17 34.20
CA PHE A 69 -45.30 -21.95 33.10
C PHE A 69 -44.85 -21.30 31.77
N ASP A 70 -44.11 -22.04 30.95
CA ASP A 70 -43.67 -21.56 29.63
C ASP A 70 -44.86 -21.55 28.65
N TRP A 71 -45.58 -20.44 28.62
CA TRP A 71 -46.72 -20.20 27.74
C TRP A 71 -46.38 -20.38 26.26
N VAL A 72 -45.12 -20.16 25.87
CA VAL A 72 -44.66 -20.28 24.47
C VAL A 72 -44.49 -21.74 24.06
N ALA A 73 -43.99 -22.59 24.96
CA ALA A 73 -43.92 -24.03 24.74
C ALA A 73 -45.33 -24.64 24.67
N TYR A 74 -46.25 -24.21 25.54
CA TYR A 74 -47.64 -24.68 25.56
C TYR A 74 -48.43 -24.30 24.31
N GLU A 75 -48.27 -23.07 23.80
CA GLU A 75 -48.92 -22.65 22.54
C GLU A 75 -48.38 -23.42 21.33
N ARG A 76 -47.07 -23.64 21.23
CA ARG A 76 -46.49 -24.45 20.15
C ARG A 76 -46.99 -25.89 20.18
N GLU A 77 -47.11 -26.50 21.35
CA GLU A 77 -47.62 -27.87 21.48
C GLU A 77 -49.12 -27.97 21.11
N LYS A 78 -49.88 -26.91 21.37
CA LYS A 78 -51.28 -26.82 20.95
C LYS A 78 -51.40 -26.64 19.43
N GLU A 79 -50.55 -25.81 18.82
CA GLU A 79 -50.48 -25.63 17.37
C GLU A 79 -50.05 -26.93 16.66
N THR A 80 -49.04 -27.64 17.17
CA THR A 80 -48.60 -28.91 16.58
C THR A 80 -49.68 -29.98 16.69
N LYS A 81 -50.41 -30.03 17.81
CA LYS A 81 -51.59 -30.92 17.96
C LYS A 81 -52.72 -30.56 16.99
N HIS A 82 -52.96 -29.27 16.76
CA HIS A 82 -53.95 -28.83 15.77
C HIS A 82 -53.53 -29.20 14.34
N ILE A 83 -52.28 -28.96 13.97
CA ILE A 83 -51.73 -29.35 12.68
C ILE A 83 -51.79 -30.88 12.51
N ALA A 84 -51.43 -31.64 13.55
CA ALA A 84 -51.55 -33.09 13.53
C ALA A 84 -53.01 -33.55 13.33
N ALA A 85 -53.97 -32.95 14.02
CA ALA A 85 -55.39 -33.25 13.84
C ALA A 85 -55.87 -32.91 12.42
N ASP A 86 -55.50 -31.74 11.90
CA ASP A 86 -55.88 -31.30 10.55
C ASP A 86 -55.24 -32.20 9.49
N THR A 87 -53.99 -32.63 9.69
CA THR A 87 -53.34 -33.59 8.78
C THR A 87 -54.00 -34.97 8.81
N ILE A 88 -54.48 -35.43 9.97
CA ILE A 88 -55.23 -36.69 10.08
C ILE A 88 -56.58 -36.58 9.35
N VAL A 89 -57.30 -35.47 9.52
CA VAL A 89 -58.56 -35.22 8.79
C VAL A 89 -58.30 -35.19 7.29
N PHE A 90 -57.29 -34.44 6.84
CA PHE A 90 -56.90 -34.37 5.43
C PHE A 90 -56.52 -35.74 4.85
N LEU A 91 -55.72 -36.53 5.58
CA LEU A 91 -55.33 -37.87 5.14
C LEU A 91 -56.52 -38.82 5.06
N ASN A 92 -57.46 -38.71 6.00
CA ASN A 92 -58.70 -39.49 5.97
C ASN A 92 -59.61 -39.08 4.82
N GLU A 93 -59.76 -37.78 4.55
CA GLU A 93 -60.50 -37.29 3.39
C GLU A 93 -59.86 -37.77 2.08
N LEU A 94 -58.53 -37.70 1.98
CA LEU A 94 -57.78 -38.15 0.81
C LEU A 94 -57.88 -39.67 0.62
N LEU A 95 -57.80 -40.45 1.70
CA LEU A 95 -58.04 -41.89 1.66
C LEU A 95 -59.47 -42.20 1.24
N THR A 96 -60.46 -41.47 1.75
CA THR A 96 -61.87 -41.65 1.39
C THR A 96 -62.09 -41.32 -0.10
N GLU A 97 -61.46 -40.26 -0.60
CA GLU A 97 -61.53 -39.86 -2.02
C GLU A 97 -60.83 -40.89 -2.93
N VAL A 98 -59.70 -41.45 -2.51
CA VAL A 98 -59.00 -42.51 -3.25
C VAL A 98 -59.80 -43.82 -3.25
N VAL A 99 -60.42 -44.17 -2.12
CA VAL A 99 -61.29 -45.36 -2.00
C VAL A 99 -62.55 -45.18 -2.85
N GLU A 100 -63.20 -44.02 -2.81
CA GLU A 100 -64.34 -43.70 -3.70
C GLU A 100 -63.94 -43.81 -5.18
N LYS A 101 -62.77 -43.28 -5.56
CA LYS A 101 -62.26 -43.36 -6.94
C LYS A 101 -61.86 -44.77 -7.36
N CYS A 102 -61.42 -45.63 -6.44
CA CYS A 102 -61.04 -47.02 -6.72
C CYS A 102 -62.22 -47.99 -6.73
N GLU A 103 -63.23 -47.78 -5.89
CA GLU A 103 -64.37 -48.70 -5.74
C GLU A 103 -65.53 -48.37 -6.70
N TYR A 104 -65.75 -47.10 -7.05
CA TYR A 104 -66.93 -46.67 -7.80
C TYR A 104 -66.66 -46.13 -9.21
N ILE A 105 -65.39 -45.88 -9.58
CA ILE A 105 -65.03 -45.42 -10.92
C ILE A 105 -64.29 -46.53 -11.66
N ASP A 106 -64.90 -47.03 -12.73
CA ASP A 106 -64.26 -47.98 -13.63
C ASP A 106 -62.89 -47.42 -14.09
N PRO A 107 -61.78 -48.16 -13.98
CA PRO A 107 -60.44 -47.67 -14.33
C PRO A 107 -60.35 -47.10 -15.76
N ASN A 108 -61.16 -47.63 -16.68
CA ASN A 108 -61.24 -47.18 -18.07
C ASN A 108 -62.01 -45.85 -18.25
N LEU A 109 -62.92 -45.49 -17.36
CA LEU A 109 -63.62 -44.19 -17.37
C LEU A 109 -62.73 -43.09 -16.78
N PHE A 110 -61.97 -43.38 -15.72
CA PHE A 110 -60.96 -42.48 -15.16
C PHE A 110 -59.82 -42.20 -16.15
N LEU A 111 -59.37 -43.22 -16.89
CA LEU A 111 -58.40 -43.05 -17.98
C LEU A 111 -58.98 -42.25 -19.16
N ARG A 112 -60.27 -42.39 -19.48
CA ARG A 112 -60.91 -41.60 -20.57
C ARG A 112 -61.10 -40.13 -20.21
N GLN A 113 -61.48 -39.81 -18.98
CA GLN A 113 -61.64 -38.41 -18.53
C GLN A 113 -60.31 -37.66 -18.43
N ASN A 114 -59.22 -38.35 -18.08
CA ASN A 114 -57.90 -37.74 -17.92
C ASN A 114 -57.01 -37.83 -19.17
N LEU A 115 -57.36 -38.65 -20.17
CA LEU A 115 -56.68 -38.77 -21.47
C LEU A 115 -57.64 -38.53 -22.63
N ASP A 116 -58.32 -37.38 -22.62
CA ASP A 116 -59.00 -36.88 -23.81
C ASP A 116 -57.94 -36.57 -24.89
N LYS A 117 -57.75 -37.53 -25.79
CA LYS A 117 -56.86 -37.40 -26.95
C LYS A 117 -57.02 -36.06 -27.70
N PRO A 118 -58.23 -35.49 -27.93
CA PRO A 118 -58.33 -34.22 -28.65
C PRO A 118 -57.81 -33.01 -27.84
N THR A 119 -58.10 -32.89 -26.55
CA THR A 119 -57.63 -31.77 -25.71
C THR A 119 -56.13 -31.85 -25.51
N LEU A 120 -55.60 -33.06 -25.28
CA LEU A 120 -54.15 -33.28 -25.21
C LEU A 120 -53.46 -32.96 -26.54
N MET A 121 -54.08 -33.29 -27.68
CA MET A 121 -53.55 -32.93 -29.00
C MET A 121 -53.61 -31.42 -29.27
N GLU A 122 -54.61 -30.70 -28.76
CA GLU A 122 -54.68 -29.23 -28.81
C GLU A 122 -53.62 -28.58 -27.92
N GLU A 123 -53.42 -29.07 -26.70
CA GLU A 123 -52.36 -28.60 -25.80
C GLU A 123 -50.97 -28.91 -26.38
N ILE A 124 -50.74 -30.11 -26.90
CA ILE A 124 -49.51 -30.47 -27.61
C ILE A 124 -49.33 -29.56 -28.83
N GLY A 125 -50.39 -29.28 -29.59
CA GLY A 125 -50.35 -28.35 -30.72
C GLY A 125 -50.03 -26.91 -30.31
N ALA A 126 -50.54 -26.44 -29.17
CA ALA A 126 -50.23 -25.13 -28.60
C ALA A 126 -48.76 -25.07 -28.13
N LYS A 127 -48.28 -26.11 -27.44
CA LYS A 127 -46.89 -26.22 -27.00
C LYS A 127 -45.91 -26.38 -28.16
N LEU A 128 -46.27 -27.10 -29.21
CA LEU A 128 -45.47 -27.18 -30.44
C LEU A 128 -45.36 -25.83 -31.13
N ARG A 129 -46.45 -25.06 -31.21
CA ARG A 129 -46.39 -23.67 -31.72
C ARG A 129 -45.51 -22.78 -30.85
N GLN A 130 -45.59 -22.89 -29.53
CA GLN A 130 -44.73 -22.15 -28.61
C GLN A 130 -43.25 -22.54 -28.82
N LEU A 131 -42.96 -23.84 -28.96
CA LEU A 131 -41.63 -24.36 -29.25
C LEU A 131 -41.11 -23.88 -30.61
N GLU A 132 -41.95 -23.81 -31.64
CA GLU A 132 -41.58 -23.24 -32.94
C GLU A 132 -41.21 -21.75 -32.83
N ILE A 133 -41.97 -20.98 -32.03
CA ILE A 133 -41.67 -19.57 -31.79
C ILE A 133 -40.32 -19.43 -31.08
N GLU A 134 -40.10 -20.20 -30.01
CA GLU A 134 -38.84 -20.23 -29.26
C GLU A 134 -37.66 -20.68 -30.13
N GLN A 135 -37.85 -21.66 -31.01
CA GLN A 135 -36.82 -22.08 -31.95
C GLN A 135 -36.49 -20.98 -32.98
N LYS A 136 -37.50 -20.25 -33.47
CA LYS A 136 -37.30 -19.12 -34.39
C LYS A 136 -36.57 -17.97 -33.71
N THR A 137 -36.95 -17.60 -32.49
CA THR A 137 -36.28 -16.55 -31.71
C THR A 137 -34.86 -16.95 -31.34
N ARG A 138 -34.64 -18.19 -30.87
CA ARG A 138 -33.29 -18.72 -30.61
C ARG A 138 -32.41 -18.68 -31.86
N SER A 139 -32.94 -19.11 -33.01
CA SER A 139 -32.20 -19.08 -34.27
C SER A 139 -31.86 -17.66 -34.71
N PHE A 140 -32.80 -16.72 -34.53
CA PHE A 140 -32.58 -15.30 -34.83
C PHE A 140 -31.52 -14.68 -33.91
N LEU A 141 -31.59 -14.94 -32.61
CA LEU A 141 -30.62 -14.46 -31.62
C LEU A 141 -29.22 -15.04 -31.90
N ASN A 142 -29.13 -16.35 -32.12
CA ASN A 142 -27.87 -17.01 -32.50
C ASN A 142 -27.26 -16.39 -33.75
N ARG A 143 -28.08 -16.05 -34.76
CA ARG A 143 -27.60 -15.34 -35.95
C ARG A 143 -27.07 -13.95 -35.64
N ARG A 144 -27.77 -13.15 -34.82
CA ARG A 144 -27.31 -11.80 -34.43
C ARG A 144 -26.01 -11.87 -33.61
N VAL A 145 -25.91 -12.83 -32.70
CA VAL A 145 -24.70 -13.05 -31.89
C VAL A 145 -23.53 -13.45 -32.78
N ALA A 146 -23.75 -14.37 -33.73
CA ALA A 146 -22.75 -14.72 -34.71
C ALA A 146 -22.30 -13.49 -35.52
N GLU A 147 -23.23 -12.70 -36.07
CA GLU A 147 -22.91 -11.47 -36.81
C GLU A 147 -22.10 -10.46 -35.97
N PHE A 148 -22.41 -10.34 -34.67
CA PHE A 148 -21.67 -9.47 -33.76
C PHE A 148 -20.21 -9.92 -33.60
N PHE A 149 -19.98 -11.21 -33.33
CA PHE A 149 -18.62 -11.75 -33.18
C PHE A 149 -17.83 -11.74 -34.50
N TYR A 150 -18.50 -11.97 -35.64
CA TYR A 150 -17.92 -11.79 -36.96
C TYR A 150 -17.45 -10.34 -37.19
N ARG A 151 -18.26 -9.33 -36.84
CA ARG A 151 -17.89 -7.91 -36.98
C ARG A 151 -16.72 -7.50 -36.07
N LYS A 152 -16.59 -8.12 -34.89
CA LYS A 152 -15.46 -7.89 -33.98
C LYS A 152 -14.20 -8.70 -34.31
N GLY A 153 -14.24 -9.58 -35.30
CA GLY A 153 -13.11 -10.43 -35.69
C GLY A 153 -12.74 -11.51 -34.67
N GLN A 154 -13.66 -11.87 -33.76
CA GLN A 154 -13.43 -12.85 -32.70
C GLN A 154 -13.89 -14.24 -33.16
N TYR A 155 -13.06 -14.92 -33.94
CA TYR A 155 -13.39 -16.23 -34.54
C TYR A 155 -13.26 -17.43 -33.59
N ARG A 156 -12.62 -17.25 -32.43
CA ARG A 156 -12.45 -18.31 -31.41
C ARG A 156 -13.78 -18.88 -30.91
N VAL A 157 -14.85 -18.07 -30.92
CA VAL A 157 -16.18 -18.44 -30.43
C VAL A 157 -16.90 -19.44 -31.36
N PHE A 158 -16.42 -19.62 -32.59
CA PHE A 158 -16.99 -20.56 -33.57
C PHE A 158 -16.19 -21.86 -33.72
N MET A 159 -15.09 -22.01 -32.96
CA MET A 159 -14.28 -23.24 -32.97
C MET A 159 -14.80 -24.19 -31.90
N ASP A 160 -14.74 -25.50 -32.16
CA ASP A 160 -15.12 -26.50 -31.18
C ASP A 160 -14.22 -26.40 -29.94
N ASP A 161 -14.84 -26.35 -28.76
CA ASP A 161 -14.10 -26.25 -27.50
C ASP A 161 -13.27 -27.52 -27.24
N PRO A 162 -12.07 -27.40 -26.63
CA PRO A 162 -11.28 -28.57 -26.24
C PRO A 162 -12.07 -29.46 -25.28
N PRO A 163 -12.02 -30.81 -25.41
CA PRO A 163 -12.85 -31.73 -24.64
C PRO A 163 -12.66 -31.65 -23.12
N GLY A 164 -11.54 -31.09 -22.64
CA GLY A 164 -11.29 -30.86 -21.21
C GLY A 164 -11.94 -29.59 -20.63
N THR A 165 -12.35 -28.63 -21.45
CA THR A 165 -12.88 -27.32 -21.01
C THR A 165 -14.42 -27.23 -21.11
N ILE A 166 -15.05 -28.22 -21.76
CA ILE A 166 -16.50 -28.26 -21.98
C ILE A 166 -17.27 -28.25 -20.65
N LEU A 167 -16.81 -28.99 -19.64
CA LEU A 167 -17.45 -29.03 -18.32
C LEU A 167 -17.38 -27.67 -17.61
N ASP A 168 -16.26 -26.95 -17.75
CA ASP A 168 -16.08 -25.62 -17.17
C ASP A 168 -16.98 -24.59 -17.87
N GLU A 169 -17.09 -24.64 -19.20
CA GLU A 169 -17.98 -23.74 -19.95
C GLU A 169 -19.46 -24.04 -19.68
N ILE A 170 -19.84 -25.31 -19.50
CA ILE A 170 -21.20 -25.69 -19.05
C ILE A 170 -21.45 -25.15 -17.64
N SER A 171 -20.48 -25.26 -16.72
CA SER A 171 -20.60 -24.68 -15.38
C SER A 171 -20.78 -23.17 -15.43
N LYS A 172 -19.96 -22.46 -16.24
CA LYS A 172 -20.10 -21.01 -16.42
C LYS A 172 -21.44 -20.61 -17.02
N PHE A 173 -21.95 -21.36 -17.99
CA PHE A 173 -23.27 -21.14 -18.56
C PHE A 173 -24.35 -21.34 -17.50
N LYS A 174 -24.28 -22.41 -16.71
CA LYS A 174 -25.19 -22.70 -15.62
C LYS A 174 -25.17 -21.61 -14.54
N ASP A 175 -23.98 -21.13 -14.18
CA ASP A 175 -23.80 -20.04 -13.23
C ASP A 175 -24.38 -18.73 -13.77
N ALA A 176 -24.21 -18.45 -15.06
CA ALA A 176 -24.79 -17.29 -15.72
C ALA A 176 -26.32 -17.36 -15.77
N THR A 177 -26.89 -18.53 -16.07
CA THR A 177 -28.35 -18.74 -16.05
C THR A 177 -28.92 -18.64 -14.64
N MET A 178 -28.24 -19.22 -13.64
CA MET A 178 -28.65 -19.09 -12.24
C MET A 178 -28.61 -17.64 -11.76
N LYS A 179 -27.59 -16.87 -12.15
CA LYS A 179 -27.53 -15.43 -11.86
C LYS A 179 -28.69 -14.67 -12.52
N LEU A 180 -29.01 -15.00 -13.77
CA LEU A 180 -30.14 -14.39 -14.46
C LEU A 180 -31.46 -14.69 -13.73
N ASP A 181 -31.69 -15.95 -13.35
CA ASP A 181 -32.90 -16.35 -12.62
C ASP A 181 -33.00 -15.65 -11.26
N GLN A 182 -31.89 -15.54 -10.52
CA GLN A 182 -31.85 -14.77 -9.27
C GLN A 182 -32.20 -13.29 -9.48
N MET A 183 -31.68 -12.68 -10.55
CA MET A 183 -31.99 -11.29 -10.88
C MET A 183 -33.45 -11.10 -11.27
N LEU A 184 -34.02 -12.03 -12.04
CA LEU A 184 -35.44 -12.02 -12.43
C LEU A 184 -36.37 -12.21 -11.22
N SER A 185 -36.02 -13.11 -10.29
CA SER A 185 -36.78 -13.29 -9.03
C SER A 185 -36.75 -12.02 -8.20
N ARG A 186 -35.58 -11.40 -8.03
CA ARG A 186 -35.43 -10.15 -7.30
C ARG A 186 -36.18 -9.00 -7.97
N GLU A 187 -36.17 -8.93 -9.29
CA GLU A 187 -36.96 -7.96 -10.05
C GLU A 187 -38.46 -8.15 -9.80
N ALA A 188 -38.96 -9.39 -9.86
CA ALA A 188 -40.36 -9.69 -9.58
C ALA A 188 -40.76 -9.31 -8.13
N GLU A 189 -39.92 -9.60 -7.15
CA GLU A 189 -40.13 -9.18 -5.75
C GLU A 189 -40.16 -7.66 -5.58
N VAL A 190 -39.21 -6.94 -6.20
CA VAL A 190 -39.16 -5.47 -6.17
C VAL A 190 -40.37 -4.86 -6.87
N MET A 191 -40.78 -5.43 -8.01
CA MET A 191 -41.97 -4.99 -8.73
C MET A 191 -43.24 -5.22 -7.91
N GLY A 192 -43.39 -6.39 -7.27
CA GLY A 192 -44.54 -6.69 -6.42
C GLY A 192 -44.63 -5.77 -5.21
N THR A 193 -43.52 -5.58 -4.49
CA THR A 193 -43.46 -4.67 -3.33
C THR A 193 -43.69 -3.21 -3.73
N SER A 194 -43.09 -2.74 -4.82
CA SER A 194 -43.30 -1.39 -5.35
C SER A 194 -44.76 -1.17 -5.78
N GLN A 195 -45.36 -2.13 -6.49
CA GLN A 195 -46.76 -2.04 -6.91
C GLN A 195 -47.72 -2.04 -5.71
N GLY A 196 -47.42 -2.83 -4.67
CA GLY A 196 -48.15 -2.79 -3.40
C GLY A 196 -48.07 -1.43 -2.71
N GLN A 197 -46.87 -0.85 -2.62
CA GLN A 197 -46.67 0.49 -2.07
C GLN A 197 -47.40 1.58 -2.88
N ILE A 198 -47.33 1.53 -4.20
CA ILE A 198 -48.06 2.46 -5.08
C ILE A 198 -49.56 2.36 -4.83
N SER A 199 -50.10 1.14 -4.74
CA SER A 199 -51.52 0.91 -4.49
C SER A 199 -51.94 1.48 -3.12
N ASN A 200 -51.13 1.28 -2.08
CA ASN A 200 -51.38 1.84 -0.76
C ASN A 200 -51.37 3.37 -0.78
N ILE A 201 -50.38 3.99 -1.42
CA ILE A 201 -50.30 5.45 -1.56
C ILE A 201 -51.50 6.00 -2.34
N GLN A 202 -51.92 5.32 -3.42
CA GLN A 202 -53.10 5.73 -4.19
C GLN A 202 -54.37 5.68 -3.34
N LEU A 203 -54.54 4.64 -2.51
CA LEU A 203 -55.67 4.56 -1.57
C LEU A 203 -55.63 5.68 -0.52
N GLU A 204 -54.46 6.01 0.01
CA GLU A 204 -54.29 7.13 0.95
C GLU A 204 -54.59 8.47 0.31
N VAL A 205 -54.10 8.71 -0.91
CA VAL A 205 -54.40 9.94 -1.67
C VAL A 205 -55.90 10.06 -1.91
N ALA A 206 -56.57 9.01 -2.35
CA ALA A 206 -58.03 9.03 -2.55
C ALA A 206 -58.80 9.33 -1.25
N LYS A 207 -58.38 8.76 -0.10
CA LYS A 207 -58.97 9.08 1.21
C LYS A 207 -58.80 10.55 1.58
N LEU A 208 -57.61 11.11 1.36
CA LEU A 208 -57.32 12.51 1.64
C LEU A 208 -58.08 13.46 0.70
N GLU A 209 -58.22 13.10 -0.57
CA GLU A 209 -59.02 13.85 -1.55
C GLU A 209 -60.49 13.91 -1.16
N ILE A 210 -61.08 12.78 -0.75
CA ILE A 210 -62.46 12.73 -0.25
C ILE A 210 -62.62 13.63 0.98
N SER A 211 -61.75 13.48 1.98
CA SER A 211 -61.81 14.31 3.19
C SER A 211 -61.64 15.81 2.90
N ASN A 212 -60.80 16.17 1.92
CA ASN A 212 -60.63 17.55 1.49
C ASN A 212 -61.89 18.07 0.78
N GLN A 213 -62.50 17.28 -0.10
CA GLN A 213 -63.75 17.64 -0.77
C GLN A 213 -64.90 17.82 0.23
N GLU A 214 -65.03 16.96 1.23
CA GLU A 214 -66.01 17.08 2.31
C GLU A 214 -65.87 18.42 3.05
N LYS A 215 -64.65 18.76 3.49
CA LYS A 215 -64.38 20.03 4.18
C LYS A 215 -64.66 21.25 3.30
N LEU A 216 -64.37 21.16 2.01
CA LEU A 216 -64.67 22.23 1.06
C LEU A 216 -66.18 22.42 0.89
N LEU A 217 -66.94 21.32 0.78
CA LEU A 217 -68.40 21.37 0.71
C LEU A 217 -69.02 21.93 2.00
N GLU A 218 -68.51 21.55 3.17
CA GLU A 218 -68.92 22.13 4.45
C GLU A 218 -68.69 23.65 4.48
N LEU A 219 -67.52 24.10 4.05
CA LEU A 219 -67.18 25.53 3.95
C LEU A 219 -68.12 26.27 2.99
N GLU A 220 -68.34 25.73 1.79
CA GLU A 220 -69.25 26.31 0.79
C GLU A 220 -70.69 26.40 1.33
N GLN A 221 -71.17 25.37 2.01
CA GLN A 221 -72.50 25.36 2.63
C GLN A 221 -72.62 26.39 3.75
N LEU A 222 -71.60 26.54 4.60
CA LEU A 222 -71.58 27.55 5.66
C LEU A 222 -71.61 28.96 5.09
N ILE A 223 -70.83 29.20 4.03
CA ILE A 223 -70.81 30.50 3.32
C ILE A 223 -72.20 30.77 2.72
N LYS A 224 -72.77 29.82 1.97
CA LYS A 224 -74.11 29.97 1.37
C LYS A 224 -75.20 30.21 2.41
N LYS A 225 -75.21 29.46 3.52
CA LYS A 225 -76.15 29.67 4.63
C LYS A 225 -76.02 31.06 5.27
N SER A 226 -74.81 31.58 5.38
CA SER A 226 -74.54 32.90 5.97
C SER A 226 -75.00 34.07 5.10
N PHE A 227 -75.02 33.90 3.78
CA PHE A 227 -75.44 34.94 2.82
C PHE A 227 -76.88 34.75 2.28
N ALA A 228 -77.52 33.61 2.55
CA ALA A 228 -78.86 33.27 2.05
C ALA A 228 -79.95 34.31 2.35
N TYR A 229 -79.85 35.02 3.48
CA TYR A 229 -80.85 36.01 3.91
C TYR A 229 -80.70 37.39 3.26
N LYS A 230 -79.64 37.64 2.47
CA LYS A 230 -79.32 38.97 1.92
C LYS A 230 -79.82 39.20 0.47
N GLY A 231 -80.53 38.24 -0.11
CA GLY A 231 -81.16 38.32 -1.43
C GLY A 231 -80.43 37.55 -2.54
N GLU A 232 -81.13 37.29 -3.65
CA GLU A 232 -80.72 36.38 -4.73
C GLU A 232 -79.47 36.86 -5.50
N HIS A 233 -79.30 38.18 -5.66
CA HIS A 233 -78.09 38.79 -6.25
C HIS A 233 -76.83 38.48 -5.44
N PHE A 234 -76.91 38.54 -4.10
CA PHE A 234 -75.77 38.23 -3.23
C PHE A 234 -75.39 36.76 -3.28
N ASN A 235 -76.35 35.83 -3.44
CA ASN A 235 -76.03 34.42 -3.64
C ASN A 235 -75.30 34.16 -4.95
N THR A 236 -75.67 34.88 -6.02
CA THR A 236 -75.00 34.77 -7.32
C THR A 236 -73.55 35.28 -7.25
N ASP A 237 -73.32 36.42 -6.59
CA ASP A 237 -71.97 36.97 -6.40
C ASP A 237 -71.09 36.06 -5.53
N VAL A 238 -71.67 35.47 -4.47
CA VAL A 238 -70.97 34.48 -3.61
C VAL A 238 -70.60 33.24 -4.42
N ASP A 239 -71.49 32.71 -5.27
CA ASP A 239 -71.18 31.57 -6.13
C ASP A 239 -70.06 31.88 -7.14
N VAL A 240 -70.02 33.10 -7.68
CA VAL A 240 -68.91 33.54 -8.55
C VAL A 240 -67.60 33.57 -7.77
N GLN A 241 -67.58 34.10 -6.55
CA GLN A 241 -66.38 34.15 -5.72
C GLN A 241 -65.92 32.76 -5.25
N LEU A 242 -66.83 31.84 -4.93
CA LEU A 242 -66.46 30.47 -4.59
C LEU A 242 -65.80 29.76 -5.78
N ARG A 243 -66.29 30.00 -7.01
CA ARG A 243 -65.66 29.46 -8.23
C ARG A 243 -64.28 30.07 -8.51
N THR A 244 -64.08 31.38 -8.27
CA THR A 244 -62.76 31.99 -8.43
C THR A 244 -61.77 31.48 -7.38
N MET A 245 -62.21 31.31 -6.13
CA MET A 245 -61.40 30.72 -5.07
C MET A 245 -61.03 29.26 -5.37
N ALA A 246 -61.95 28.47 -5.93
CA ALA A 246 -61.66 27.10 -6.37
C ALA A 246 -60.56 27.07 -7.44
N LYS A 247 -60.67 27.90 -8.49
CA LYS A 247 -59.65 28.01 -9.54
C LYS A 247 -58.28 28.41 -8.99
N LEU A 248 -58.24 29.44 -8.13
CA LEU A 248 -56.99 29.88 -7.51
C LEU A 248 -56.38 28.80 -6.61
N ARG A 249 -57.20 28.02 -5.89
CA ARG A 249 -56.71 26.92 -5.07
C ARG A 249 -56.10 25.82 -5.94
N ASP A 250 -56.73 25.49 -7.06
CA ASP A 250 -56.22 24.48 -7.99
C ASP A 250 -54.88 24.95 -8.60
N GLU A 251 -54.78 26.21 -9.04
CA GLU A 251 -53.52 26.83 -9.49
C GLU A 251 -52.42 26.82 -8.41
N ILE A 252 -52.76 27.15 -7.16
CA ILE A 252 -51.82 27.10 -6.02
C ILE A 252 -51.37 25.64 -5.77
N SER A 253 -52.28 24.69 -5.94
CA SER A 253 -52.00 23.26 -5.72
C SER A 253 -51.05 22.73 -6.81
N ASP A 254 -51.25 23.11 -8.07
CA ASP A 254 -50.36 22.78 -9.18
C ASP A 254 -48.95 23.36 -8.97
N VAL A 255 -48.84 24.63 -8.58
CA VAL A 255 -47.54 25.26 -8.30
C VAL A 255 -46.85 24.60 -7.10
N ARG A 256 -47.59 24.26 -6.04
CA ARG A 256 -47.06 23.55 -4.87
C ARG A 256 -46.56 22.16 -5.22
N TYR A 257 -47.32 21.43 -6.05
CA TYR A 257 -46.91 20.12 -6.54
C TYR A 257 -45.56 20.20 -7.27
N VAL A 258 -45.42 21.14 -8.21
CA VAL A 258 -44.16 21.38 -8.92
C VAL A 258 -43.03 21.76 -7.96
N LEU A 259 -43.28 22.64 -7.00
CA LEU A 259 -42.27 23.04 -6.01
C LEU A 259 -41.76 21.85 -5.19
N ILE A 260 -42.67 21.02 -4.66
CA ILE A 260 -42.34 19.83 -3.88
C ILE A 260 -41.53 18.84 -4.75
N GLN A 261 -41.96 18.62 -6.00
CA GLN A 261 -41.23 17.76 -6.93
C GLN A 261 -39.80 18.27 -7.19
N LYS A 262 -39.61 19.60 -7.35
CA LYS A 262 -38.28 20.21 -7.50
C LYS A 262 -37.44 20.10 -6.24
N GLN A 263 -38.03 20.24 -5.06
CA GLN A 263 -37.34 20.05 -3.78
C GLN A 263 -36.83 18.61 -3.62
N HIS A 264 -37.66 17.60 -3.90
CA HIS A 264 -37.24 16.20 -3.89
C HIS A 264 -36.13 15.92 -4.92
N SER A 265 -36.28 16.46 -6.13
CA SER A 265 -35.26 16.31 -7.17
C SER A 265 -33.93 16.95 -6.75
N ASN A 266 -33.97 18.13 -6.12
CA ASN A 266 -32.78 18.80 -5.61
C ASN A 266 -32.13 18.03 -4.46
N ALA A 267 -32.92 17.50 -3.52
CA ALA A 267 -32.42 16.67 -2.44
C ALA A 267 -31.70 15.41 -2.97
N LYS A 268 -32.30 14.73 -3.96
CA LYS A 268 -31.69 13.58 -4.62
C LYS A 268 -30.39 13.94 -5.35
N LEU A 269 -30.37 15.06 -6.08
CA LEU A 269 -29.15 15.53 -6.74
C LEU A 269 -28.06 15.90 -5.73
N ALA A 270 -28.41 16.50 -4.61
CA ALA A 270 -27.47 16.84 -3.55
C ALA A 270 -26.88 15.59 -2.86
N GLU A 271 -27.69 14.55 -2.66
CA GLU A 271 -27.24 13.25 -2.15
C GLU A 271 -26.28 12.57 -3.14
N GLN A 272 -26.65 12.50 -4.43
CA GLN A 272 -25.78 11.99 -5.48
C GLN A 272 -24.47 12.78 -5.59
N LEU A 273 -24.51 14.10 -5.41
CA LEU A 273 -23.31 14.93 -5.40
C LEU A 273 -22.40 14.57 -4.22
N LYS A 274 -22.96 14.38 -3.02
CA LYS A 274 -22.19 13.93 -1.84
C LYS A 274 -21.59 12.54 -2.04
N GLU A 275 -22.33 11.61 -2.63
CA GLU A 275 -21.82 10.29 -2.99
C GLU A 275 -20.66 10.39 -3.98
N MET A 276 -20.78 11.25 -5.00
CA MET A 276 -19.72 11.48 -5.99
C MET A 276 -18.51 12.24 -5.42
N GLU A 277 -18.71 13.12 -4.44
CA GLU A 277 -17.63 13.78 -3.70
C GLU A 277 -16.83 12.80 -2.85
N ASN A 278 -17.44 11.70 -2.42
CA ASN A 278 -16.80 10.65 -1.64
C ASN A 278 -16.19 9.61 -2.58
N LEU A 279 -14.88 9.72 -2.83
CA LEU A 279 -14.12 8.79 -3.70
C LEU A 279 -13.88 7.40 -3.05
N GLY A 280 -14.49 7.12 -1.89
CA GLY A 280 -14.31 5.90 -1.09
C GLY A 280 -13.55 6.15 0.21
N ASN A 281 -13.75 5.32 1.24
CA ASN A 281 -13.10 5.43 2.56
C ASN A 281 -13.22 6.83 3.22
N ASN A 282 -14.34 7.52 3.01
CA ASN A 282 -14.57 8.91 3.45
C ASN A 282 -13.57 9.94 2.89
N LEU A 283 -12.82 9.62 1.83
CA LEU A 283 -11.93 10.57 1.16
C LEU A 283 -12.76 11.50 0.26
N GLN A 284 -12.75 12.79 0.59
CA GLN A 284 -13.43 13.79 -0.22
C GLN A 284 -12.58 14.18 -1.44
N MET A 285 -13.22 14.53 -2.56
CA MET A 285 -12.55 15.03 -3.77
C MET A 285 -11.59 16.20 -3.47
N ARG A 286 -11.96 17.09 -2.55
CA ARG A 286 -11.10 18.22 -2.13
C ARG A 286 -9.82 17.77 -1.43
N GLU A 287 -9.90 16.71 -0.62
CA GLU A 287 -8.75 16.14 0.06
C GLU A 287 -7.83 15.45 -0.94
N TYR A 288 -8.40 14.75 -1.93
CA TYR A 288 -7.66 14.18 -3.04
C TYR A 288 -6.92 15.26 -3.84
N GLU A 289 -7.58 16.36 -4.21
CA GLU A 289 -6.96 17.49 -4.90
C GLU A 289 -5.83 18.13 -4.06
N SER A 290 -6.04 18.28 -2.75
CA SER A 290 -5.01 18.76 -1.83
C SER A 290 -3.79 17.84 -1.80
N LEU A 291 -4.02 16.53 -1.67
CA LEU A 291 -2.96 15.53 -1.64
C LEU A 291 -2.21 15.49 -2.99
N GLN A 292 -2.94 15.58 -4.10
CA GLN A 292 -2.34 15.64 -5.44
C GLN A 292 -1.45 16.88 -5.60
N ASN A 293 -1.88 18.04 -5.10
CA ASN A 293 -1.07 19.26 -5.08
C ASN A 293 0.18 19.10 -4.21
N GLU A 294 0.07 18.44 -3.05
CA GLU A 294 1.21 18.15 -2.17
C GLU A 294 2.22 17.22 -2.84
N VAL A 295 1.76 16.14 -3.48
CA VAL A 295 2.62 15.22 -4.25
C VAL A 295 3.36 15.99 -5.35
N GLN A 296 2.67 16.83 -6.13
CA GLN A 296 3.32 17.65 -7.16
C GLN A 296 4.34 18.64 -6.58
N ALA A 297 4.08 19.21 -5.40
CA ALA A 297 5.02 20.10 -4.74
C ALA A 297 6.27 19.34 -4.25
N LEU A 298 6.10 18.13 -3.72
CA LEU A 298 7.20 17.26 -3.32
C LEU A 298 8.04 16.82 -4.51
N ASP A 299 7.41 16.46 -5.64
CA ASP A 299 8.11 16.12 -6.88
C ASP A 299 9.00 17.27 -7.37
N LYS A 300 8.47 18.49 -7.43
CA LYS A 300 9.26 19.69 -7.77
C LYS A 300 10.44 19.88 -6.81
N LYS A 301 10.23 19.66 -5.51
CA LYS A 301 11.30 19.76 -4.51
C LYS A 301 12.38 18.71 -4.72
N ILE A 302 11.99 17.48 -5.09
CA ILE A 302 12.93 16.39 -5.44
C ILE A 302 13.73 16.77 -6.68
N GLU A 303 13.08 17.28 -7.73
CA GLU A 303 13.75 17.75 -8.96
C GLU A 303 14.78 18.84 -8.65
N GLU A 304 14.41 19.87 -7.88
CA GLU A 304 15.33 20.91 -7.45
C GLU A 304 16.55 20.35 -6.71
N ARG A 305 16.33 19.46 -5.73
CA ARG A 305 17.42 18.84 -4.96
C ARG A 305 18.32 17.98 -5.85
N ASN A 306 17.75 17.26 -6.81
CA ASN A 306 18.51 16.50 -7.79
C ASN A 306 19.37 17.45 -8.65
N THR A 307 18.84 18.59 -9.08
CA THR A 307 19.65 19.58 -9.83
C THR A 307 20.77 20.17 -8.98
N ASP A 308 20.53 20.45 -7.70
CA ASP A 308 21.54 20.94 -6.75
C ASP A 308 22.64 19.88 -6.53
N LEU A 309 22.26 18.61 -6.38
CA LEU A 309 23.18 17.48 -6.23
C LEU A 309 24.07 17.31 -7.45
N VAL A 310 23.50 17.39 -8.66
CA VAL A 310 24.28 17.34 -9.91
C VAL A 310 25.25 18.52 -9.97
N ARG A 311 24.82 19.75 -9.65
CA ARG A 311 25.69 20.92 -9.59
C ARG A 311 26.83 20.75 -8.58
N SER A 312 26.55 20.18 -7.40
CA SER A 312 27.54 19.88 -6.37
C SER A 312 28.55 18.83 -6.85
N ARG A 313 28.08 17.75 -7.47
CA ARG A 313 28.94 16.68 -8.03
C ARG A 313 29.88 17.22 -9.10
N VAL A 314 29.40 18.07 -10.01
CA VAL A 314 30.23 18.71 -11.04
C VAL A 314 31.32 19.57 -10.40
N ARG A 315 30.98 20.36 -9.38
CA ARG A 315 31.95 21.17 -8.63
C ARG A 315 33.00 20.31 -7.93
N CYS A 316 32.57 19.26 -7.22
CA CYS A 316 33.47 18.33 -6.55
C CYS A 316 34.43 17.66 -7.53
N ASN A 317 33.94 17.23 -8.70
CA ASN A 317 34.80 16.68 -9.75
C ASN A 317 35.83 17.70 -10.25
N ALA A 318 35.42 18.95 -10.48
CA ALA A 318 36.34 20.02 -10.88
C ALA A 318 37.43 20.25 -9.80
N ASP A 319 37.06 20.30 -8.53
CA ASP A 319 37.99 20.45 -7.41
C ASP A 319 38.95 19.25 -7.31
N LEU A 320 38.48 18.03 -7.54
CA LEU A 320 39.32 16.83 -7.60
C LEU A 320 40.35 16.91 -8.74
N HIS A 321 39.95 17.41 -9.92
CA HIS A 321 40.89 17.62 -11.03
C HIS A 321 41.95 18.67 -10.67
N ILE A 322 41.54 19.80 -10.08
CA ILE A 322 42.46 20.85 -9.61
C ILE A 322 43.44 20.27 -8.57
N LEU A 323 42.93 19.52 -7.59
CA LEU A 323 43.76 18.87 -6.57
C LEU A 323 44.75 17.87 -7.21
N GLY A 324 44.32 17.14 -8.24
CA GLY A 324 45.19 16.27 -9.03
C GLY A 324 46.34 17.04 -9.68
N HIS A 325 46.06 18.14 -10.37
CA HIS A 325 47.09 19.01 -10.95
C HIS A 325 48.05 19.59 -9.90
N LEU A 326 47.53 19.99 -8.74
CA LEU A 326 48.36 20.50 -7.64
C LEU A 326 49.28 19.42 -7.06
N LYS A 327 48.80 18.18 -6.91
CA LYS A 327 49.63 17.04 -6.48
C LYS A 327 50.75 16.74 -7.48
N GLU A 328 50.45 16.76 -8.77
CA GLU A 328 51.46 16.55 -9.82
C GLU A 328 52.52 17.66 -9.80
N LYS A 329 52.08 18.93 -9.70
CA LYS A 329 52.99 20.07 -9.55
C LYS A 329 53.86 19.93 -8.30
N GLN A 330 53.29 19.49 -7.18
CA GLN A 330 54.03 19.22 -5.95
C GLN A 330 55.08 18.11 -6.14
N ALA A 331 54.72 17.01 -6.81
CA ALA A 331 55.65 15.91 -7.11
C ALA A 331 56.81 16.39 -8.00
N MET A 332 56.53 17.17 -9.03
CA MET A 332 57.54 17.77 -9.90
C MET A 332 58.49 18.69 -9.13
N ILE A 333 57.97 19.57 -8.26
CA ILE A 333 58.79 20.44 -7.42
C ILE A 333 59.67 19.63 -6.46
N ARG A 334 59.12 18.59 -5.81
CA ARG A 334 59.89 17.70 -4.93
C ARG A 334 61.03 17.01 -5.68
N SER A 335 60.78 16.53 -6.91
CA SER A 335 61.81 15.96 -7.78
C SER A 335 62.92 16.97 -8.10
N LYS A 336 62.56 18.20 -8.49
CA LYS A 336 63.53 19.28 -8.73
C LYS A 336 64.38 19.59 -7.50
N ILE A 337 63.76 19.68 -6.31
CA ILE A 337 64.49 19.89 -5.05
C ILE A 337 65.48 18.75 -4.79
N LYS A 338 65.08 17.49 -5.03
CA LYS A 338 65.96 16.33 -4.87
C LYS A 338 67.19 16.42 -5.78
N ILE A 339 66.98 16.77 -7.06
CA ILE A 339 68.06 16.95 -8.04
C ILE A 339 68.99 18.09 -7.58
N GLN A 340 68.45 19.24 -7.21
CA GLN A 340 69.24 20.38 -6.74
C GLN A 340 70.06 20.04 -5.49
N LYS A 341 69.48 19.30 -4.53
CA LYS A 341 70.22 18.81 -3.35
C LYS A 341 71.37 17.88 -3.74
N SER A 342 71.18 16.99 -4.71
CA SER A 342 72.25 16.11 -5.18
C SER A 342 73.38 16.91 -5.86
N CYS A 343 73.04 17.88 -6.71
CA CYS A 343 74.02 18.77 -7.35
C CYS A 343 74.81 19.58 -6.30
N LEU A 344 74.13 20.11 -5.28
CA LEU A 344 74.79 20.81 -4.17
C LEU A 344 75.75 19.89 -3.41
N ALA A 345 75.36 18.65 -3.15
CA ALA A 345 76.23 17.68 -2.48
C ALA A 345 77.50 17.39 -3.30
N THR A 346 77.36 17.21 -4.63
CA THR A 346 78.50 17.03 -5.54
C THR A 346 79.41 18.26 -5.54
N LEU A 347 78.86 19.47 -5.61
CA LEU A 347 79.64 20.72 -5.56
C LEU A 347 80.37 20.88 -4.22
N LEU A 348 79.74 20.53 -3.10
CA LEU A 348 80.39 20.53 -1.79
C LEU A 348 81.55 19.53 -1.75
N GLN A 349 81.38 18.32 -2.27
CA GLN A 349 82.46 17.33 -2.37
C GLN A 349 83.63 17.86 -3.21
N GLN A 350 83.35 18.45 -4.38
CA GLN A 350 84.37 19.06 -5.23
C GLN A 350 85.12 20.19 -4.50
N LYS A 351 84.40 21.04 -3.77
CA LYS A 351 84.99 22.09 -2.93
C LYS A 351 85.90 21.52 -1.85
N PHE A 352 85.48 20.45 -1.15
CA PHE A 352 86.31 19.80 -0.15
C PHE A 352 87.56 19.16 -0.75
N ALA A 353 87.43 18.47 -1.90
CA ALA A 353 88.56 17.90 -2.63
C ALA A 353 89.56 18.97 -3.06
N ALA A 354 89.09 20.09 -3.63
CA ALA A 354 89.94 21.22 -4.00
C ALA A 354 90.65 21.84 -2.79
N ARG A 355 89.94 22.01 -1.66
CA ARG A 355 90.54 22.49 -0.41
C ARG A 355 91.64 21.55 0.11
N LYS A 356 91.40 20.23 0.06
CA LYS A 356 92.40 19.22 0.46
C LYS A 356 93.63 19.30 -0.44
N TRP A 357 93.44 19.35 -1.76
CA TRP A 357 94.55 19.47 -2.71
C TRP A 357 95.40 20.73 -2.49
N ILE A 358 94.76 21.87 -2.21
CA ILE A 358 95.46 23.11 -1.84
C ILE A 358 96.25 22.94 -0.54
N PHE A 359 95.66 22.30 0.48
CA PHE A 359 96.32 22.04 1.75
C PHE A 359 97.56 21.15 1.57
N ASP A 360 97.41 20.02 0.88
CA ASP A 360 98.49 19.07 0.61
C ASP A 360 99.63 19.75 -0.18
N SER A 361 99.28 20.53 -1.21
CA SER A 361 100.26 21.30 -1.99
C SER A 361 100.99 22.35 -1.14
N LYS A 362 100.28 23.05 -0.23
CA LYS A 362 100.91 23.98 0.71
C LYS A 362 101.83 23.27 1.70
N GLN A 363 101.46 22.08 2.17
CA GLN A 363 102.28 21.27 3.06
C GLN A 363 103.56 20.80 2.35
N GLN A 364 103.44 20.25 1.14
CA GLN A 364 104.58 19.87 0.29
C GLN A 364 105.52 21.06 0.03
N ARG A 365 104.97 22.21 -0.35
CA ARG A 365 105.75 23.45 -0.54
C ARG A 365 106.50 23.85 0.74
N THR A 366 105.86 23.72 1.90
CA THR A 366 106.49 24.05 3.19
C THR A 366 107.60 23.07 3.54
N ARG A 367 107.41 21.77 3.25
CA ARG A 367 108.43 20.74 3.42
C ARG A 367 109.64 20.98 2.51
N MET A 368 109.42 21.18 1.21
CA MET A 368 110.48 21.51 0.26
C MET A 368 111.25 22.77 0.69
N ARG A 369 110.56 23.82 1.17
CA ARG A 369 111.25 25.02 1.68
C ARG A 369 112.10 24.74 2.92
N LYS A 370 111.69 23.82 3.80
CA LYS A 370 112.52 23.39 4.94
C LYS A 370 113.74 22.62 4.45
N GLU A 371 113.55 21.68 3.54
CA GLU A 371 114.63 20.87 2.94
C GLU A 371 115.64 21.76 2.20
N ILE A 372 115.18 22.73 1.40
CA ILE A 372 116.05 23.72 0.73
C ILE A 372 116.86 24.51 1.76
N LYS A 373 116.25 24.97 2.86
CA LYS A 373 116.98 25.70 3.91
C LYS A 373 118.01 24.82 4.63
N GLU A 374 117.67 23.57 4.89
CA GLU A 374 118.56 22.60 5.54
C GLU A 374 119.75 22.27 4.63
N LEU A 375 119.50 22.00 3.34
CA LEU A 375 120.56 21.78 2.36
C LEU A 375 121.43 23.03 2.18
N SER A 376 120.83 24.21 2.10
CA SER A 376 121.55 25.49 2.06
C SER A 376 122.46 25.66 3.28
N TYR A 377 121.98 25.28 4.47
CA TYR A 377 122.78 25.29 5.70
C TYR A 377 123.93 24.28 5.65
N GLN A 378 123.68 23.03 5.24
CA GLN A 378 124.68 21.96 5.17
C GLN A 378 125.76 22.22 4.11
N CYS A 379 125.39 22.78 2.96
CA CYS A 379 126.32 23.08 1.87
C CYS A 379 127.12 24.36 2.09
N GLY A 380 126.68 25.25 3.00
CA GLY A 380 127.42 26.45 3.39
C GLY A 380 127.75 27.38 2.22
N LEU A 381 129.04 27.60 1.94
CA LEU A 381 129.50 28.47 0.84
C LEU A 381 129.15 27.89 -0.54
N LEU A 382 129.08 26.56 -0.67
CA LEU A 382 128.86 25.87 -1.94
C LEU A 382 127.47 26.14 -2.53
N ASP A 383 126.46 26.39 -1.68
CA ASP A 383 125.09 26.76 -2.10
C ASP A 383 125.00 28.22 -2.59
N LYS A 384 126.08 29.00 -2.45
CA LYS A 384 126.14 30.41 -2.86
C LYS A 384 127.23 30.58 -3.93
N PRO A 385 126.96 30.17 -5.18
CA PRO A 385 127.97 30.16 -6.25
C PRO A 385 128.57 31.55 -6.51
N ALA A 386 127.80 32.62 -6.34
CA ALA A 386 128.32 33.98 -6.43
C ALA A 386 129.38 34.28 -5.37
N LEU A 387 129.15 33.85 -4.12
CA LEU A 387 130.08 34.08 -3.01
C LEU A 387 131.33 33.19 -3.12
N MET A 388 131.18 31.97 -3.68
CA MET A 388 132.29 31.08 -4.00
C MET A 388 133.21 31.68 -5.07
N LEU A 389 132.65 32.24 -6.15
CA LEU A 389 133.44 32.94 -7.17
C LEU A 389 134.22 34.13 -6.60
N ASP A 390 133.63 34.87 -5.66
CA ASP A 390 134.31 35.98 -5.00
C ASP A 390 135.40 35.50 -4.02
N TYR A 391 135.19 34.36 -3.35
CA TYR A 391 136.23 33.70 -2.56
C TYR A 391 137.43 33.30 -3.44
N ASP A 392 137.19 32.65 -4.59
CA ASP A 392 138.26 32.25 -5.51
C ASP A 392 139.04 33.47 -6.02
N LYS A 393 138.34 34.54 -6.39
CA LYS A 393 138.97 35.81 -6.79
C LYS A 393 139.80 36.41 -5.67
N THR A 394 139.29 36.45 -4.44
CA THR A 394 140.03 37.02 -3.29
C THR A 394 141.24 36.15 -2.92
N ALA A 395 141.11 34.82 -2.96
CA ALA A 395 142.23 33.90 -2.76
C ALA A 395 143.33 34.10 -3.82
N GLN A 396 142.95 34.25 -5.09
CA GLN A 396 143.89 34.61 -6.17
C GLN A 396 144.57 35.96 -5.92
N GLN A 397 143.82 36.98 -5.48
CA GLN A 397 144.38 38.28 -5.14
C GLN A 397 145.35 38.19 -3.96
N VAL A 398 145.01 37.45 -2.90
CA VAL A 398 145.87 37.23 -1.72
C VAL A 398 147.17 36.54 -2.13
N ASN A 399 147.10 35.48 -2.95
CA ASN A 399 148.28 34.79 -3.48
C ASN A 399 149.14 35.74 -4.33
N ALA A 400 148.53 36.53 -5.20
CA ALA A 400 149.26 37.52 -6.00
C ALA A 400 149.93 38.61 -5.13
N VAL A 401 149.33 39.00 -4.01
CA VAL A 401 149.95 39.91 -3.03
C VAL A 401 151.08 39.21 -2.27
N ALA A 402 150.90 37.95 -1.86
CA ALA A 402 151.93 37.16 -1.18
C ALA A 402 153.18 37.02 -2.06
N ASP A 403 153.02 36.68 -3.34
CA ASP A 403 154.11 36.62 -4.32
C ASP A 403 154.84 37.96 -4.47
N LYS A 404 154.09 39.08 -4.45
CA LYS A 404 154.68 40.42 -4.49
C LYS A 404 155.47 40.71 -3.21
N VAL A 405 154.97 40.33 -2.05
CA VAL A 405 155.66 40.47 -0.76
C VAL A 405 156.93 39.64 -0.75
N GLU A 406 156.90 38.41 -1.26
CA GLU A 406 158.07 37.54 -1.34
C GLU A 406 159.13 38.09 -2.31
N LYS A 407 158.72 38.62 -3.47
CA LYS A 407 159.61 39.35 -4.38
C LYS A 407 160.22 40.59 -3.74
N LEU A 408 159.46 41.33 -2.94
CA LEU A 408 159.96 42.49 -2.20
C LEU A 408 160.94 42.07 -1.10
N ARG A 409 160.69 40.96 -0.39
CA ARG A 409 161.64 40.36 0.56
C ARG A 409 162.93 39.94 -0.14
N TYR A 410 162.84 39.29 -1.30
CA TYR A 410 164.02 38.91 -2.07
C TYR A 410 164.83 40.13 -2.53
N LYS A 411 164.16 41.19 -3.01
CA LYS A 411 164.81 42.46 -3.36
C LYS A 411 165.44 43.14 -2.14
N HIS A 412 164.76 43.12 -1.00
CA HIS A 412 165.29 43.63 0.26
C HIS A 412 166.57 42.88 0.65
N ASP A 413 166.56 41.55 0.59
CA ASP A 413 167.74 40.72 0.86
C ASP A 413 168.86 40.94 -0.17
N GLU A 414 168.52 41.17 -1.44
CA GLU A 414 169.48 41.50 -2.49
C GLU A 414 170.12 42.89 -2.27
N ILE A 415 169.33 43.88 -1.84
CA ILE A 415 169.82 45.20 -1.45
C ILE A 415 170.71 45.10 -0.21
N LEU A 416 170.30 44.34 0.82
CA LEU A 416 171.15 44.07 1.99
C LEU A 416 172.48 43.42 1.59
N LYS A 417 172.47 42.46 0.67
CA LYS A 417 173.71 41.87 0.11
C LYS A 417 174.54 42.89 -0.68
N LYS A 418 173.92 43.84 -1.40
CA LYS A 418 174.63 44.92 -2.11
C LYS A 418 175.22 45.94 -1.14
N ILE A 419 174.51 46.29 -0.07
CA ILE A 419 175.00 47.14 1.02
C ILE A 419 176.21 46.46 1.67
N ALA A 420 176.11 45.18 2.05
CA ALA A 420 177.23 44.43 2.61
C ALA A 420 178.44 44.36 1.66
N LYS A 421 178.23 44.25 0.34
CA LYS A 421 179.32 44.31 -0.66
C LYS A 421 179.93 45.71 -0.83
N LEU A 422 179.16 46.77 -0.62
CA LEU A 422 179.66 48.15 -0.64
C LEU A 422 180.40 48.49 0.65
N GLU A 423 179.95 47.98 1.80
CA GLU A 423 180.64 48.08 3.08
C GLU A 423 182.02 47.42 3.04
N VAL A 424 182.18 46.31 2.31
CA VAL A 424 183.47 45.62 2.07
C VAL A 424 184.38 46.32 1.04
N LYS A 425 183.88 47.31 0.29
CA LYS A 425 184.69 48.15 -0.62
C LYS A 425 185.11 49.49 0.01
N CYS A 426 184.62 49.80 1.20
CA CYS A 426 184.93 51.02 1.95
C CYS A 426 185.85 50.78 3.17
N LEU A 427 186.39 49.56 3.29
CA LEU A 427 187.48 49.14 4.19
C LEU A 427 188.47 48.31 3.39
#